data_AF-A0A1I9Y539-F1
#
_entry.id   AF-A0A1I9Y539-F1
#
_cell.length_a   1.000
_cell.length_b   1.000
_cell.length_c   1.000
_cell.angle_alpha   90.00
_cell.angle_beta   90.00
_cell.angle_gamma   90.00
#
_symmetry.space_group_name_H-M   'P 1'
#
loop_
_entity.id
_entity.type
_entity.pdbx_description
1 polymer ?
#
loop_
_entity_poly.entity_id
_entity_poly.type
_entity_poly.pdbx_seq_one_letter_code
_entity_poly.pdbx_strand_id
1 'polypeptide(L)'
;MQGKDPAPVVYPPFLSDVTVAKLNAKEQASLLKAAVRTLKDEEDGKSRQWSNKGLGNAQALLVTLTPSATGTKPGSFTTCRDLTMVLDGKGGKQELTRRACENRYGSLDIEPDFEGHR
;
A
#
# COMPACT_ATOMS: atom_id res chain seq x y z
N MET A 1 3.49 30.70 -13.76
CA MET A 1 2.39 29.80 -13.33
C MET A 1 3.01 28.73 -12.46
N GLN A 2 2.77 28.81 -11.14
CA GLN A 2 3.44 27.98 -10.15
C GLN A 2 2.89 26.56 -10.24
N GLY A 3 3.67 25.65 -10.81
CA GLY A 3 3.37 24.22 -10.78
C GLY A 3 3.37 23.80 -9.32
N LYS A 4 2.18 23.64 -8.74
CA LYS A 4 2.00 23.03 -7.42
C LYS A 4 2.64 21.65 -7.51
N ASP A 5 3.78 21.48 -6.88
CA ASP A 5 4.23 20.18 -6.44
C ASP A 5 3.02 19.46 -5.83
N PRO A 6 2.70 18.23 -6.27
CA PRO A 6 1.61 17.48 -5.65
C PRO A 6 1.91 17.46 -4.14
N ALA A 7 0.91 17.82 -3.34
CA ALA A 7 1.03 17.80 -1.89
C ALA A 7 1.69 16.47 -1.48
N PRO A 8 2.65 16.48 -0.54
CA PRO A 8 3.24 15.24 -0.06
C PRO A 8 2.07 14.35 0.33
N VAL A 9 1.93 13.21 -0.36
CA VAL A 9 0.84 12.30 -0.10
C VAL A 9 1.06 11.80 1.32
N VAL A 10 0.34 12.41 2.27
CA VAL A 10 0.31 11.99 3.65
C VAL A 10 -0.60 10.78 3.62
N TYR A 11 -0.02 9.61 3.45
CA TYR A 11 -0.76 8.37 3.61
C TYR A 11 -1.03 8.23 5.12
N PRO A 12 -2.27 8.44 5.62
CA PRO A 12 -2.64 8.05 6.98
C PRO A 12 -2.30 6.57 7.16
N PRO A 13 -2.18 6.08 8.40
CA PRO A 13 -1.15 5.11 8.75
C PRO A 13 -1.31 3.73 8.09
N PHE A 14 -0.91 3.64 6.82
CA PHE A 14 -0.95 2.45 5.99
C PHE A 14 -0.25 1.26 6.66
N LEU A 15 0.74 1.57 7.50
CA LEU A 15 1.60 0.62 8.19
C LEU A 15 1.50 0.67 9.72
N SER A 16 0.58 1.43 10.34
CA SER A 16 0.54 1.45 11.82
C SER A 16 -0.03 0.19 12.46
N ASP A 17 -0.78 -0.62 11.70
CA ASP A 17 -1.25 -1.94 12.13
C ASP A 17 -0.22 -3.06 11.95
N VAL A 18 0.99 -2.77 11.47
CA VAL A 18 2.02 -3.80 11.33
C VAL A 18 2.58 -4.16 12.71
N THR A 19 2.20 -5.33 13.23
CA THR A 19 2.68 -5.83 14.53
C THR A 19 3.84 -6.83 14.40
N VAL A 20 3.98 -7.49 13.25
CA VAL A 20 5.00 -8.53 13.01
C VAL A 20 6.41 -7.99 12.77
N ALA A 21 6.56 -6.68 12.55
CA ALA A 21 7.84 -6.03 12.34
C ALA A 21 7.82 -4.56 12.76
N LYS A 22 8.93 -4.08 13.33
CA LYS A 22 9.16 -2.64 13.57
C LYS A 22 9.87 -2.04 12.36
N LEU A 23 9.19 -1.23 11.58
CA LEU A 23 9.73 -0.56 10.40
C LEU A 23 10.32 0.80 10.73
N ASN A 24 11.51 1.09 10.20
CA ASN A 24 12.11 2.42 10.19
C ASN A 24 11.52 3.30 9.06
N ALA A 25 11.79 4.61 9.08
CA ALA A 25 11.23 5.54 8.11
C ALA A 25 11.59 5.23 6.65
N LYS A 26 12.80 4.72 6.37
CA LYS A 26 13.23 4.34 5.01
C LYS A 26 12.46 3.13 4.50
N GLU A 27 12.25 2.14 5.36
CA GLU A 27 11.45 0.96 5.03
C GLU A 27 10.00 1.32 4.78
N GLN A 28 9.40 2.16 5.64
CA GLN A 28 8.03 2.63 5.47
C GLN A 28 7.85 3.34 4.12
N ALA A 29 8.75 4.27 3.78
CA ALA A 29 8.70 4.98 2.50
C ALA A 29 8.90 4.04 1.30
N SER A 30 9.82 3.07 1.40
CA SER A 30 10.09 2.09 0.34
C SER A 30 8.92 1.14 0.12
N LEU A 31 8.33 0.61 1.19
CA LEU A 31 7.16 -0.27 1.14
C LEU A 31 5.94 0.45 0.57
N LEU A 32 5.70 1.68 1.01
CA LEU A 32 4.62 2.51 0.48
C LEU A 32 4.79 2.78 -1.03
N LYS A 33 6.01 3.09 -1.48
CA LYS A 33 6.31 3.23 -2.91
C LYS A 33 6.08 1.93 -3.68
N ALA A 34 6.38 0.78 -3.07
CA ALA A 34 6.10 -0.52 -3.67
C ALA A 34 4.58 -0.79 -3.76
N ALA A 35 3.82 -0.51 -2.70
CA ALA A 35 2.36 -0.61 -2.68
C ALA A 35 1.70 0.23 -3.77
N VAL A 36 2.10 1.51 -3.89
CA VAL A 36 1.61 2.42 -4.94
C VAL A 36 1.92 1.88 -6.34
N ARG A 37 3.14 1.34 -6.55
CA ARG A 37 3.50 0.72 -7.84
C ARG A 37 2.68 -0.52 -8.13
N THR A 38 2.45 -1.38 -7.13
CA THR A 38 1.61 -2.57 -7.28
C THR A 38 0.19 -2.17 -7.71
N LEU A 39 -0.39 -1.17 -7.04
CA LEU A 39 -1.72 -0.66 -7.36
C LEU A 39 -1.83 -0.04 -8.76
N LYS A 40 -0.73 0.49 -9.31
CA LYS A 40 -0.71 1.13 -10.63
C LYS A 40 -0.36 0.18 -11.77
N ASP A 41 0.61 -0.69 -11.54
CA ASP A 41 1.29 -1.45 -12.59
C ASP A 41 0.81 -2.90 -12.68
N GLU A 42 0.33 -3.49 -11.57
CA GLU A 42 -0.02 -4.91 -11.54
C GLU A 42 -1.51 -5.13 -11.81
N GLU A 43 -1.84 -6.21 -12.50
CA GLU A 43 -3.23 -6.66 -12.70
C GLU A 43 -3.79 -7.29 -11.42
N ASP A 44 -5.13 -7.30 -11.29
CA ASP A 44 -5.78 -7.95 -10.15
C ASP A 44 -5.37 -9.42 -10.05
N GLY A 45 -5.04 -9.85 -8.83
CA GLY A 45 -4.57 -11.20 -8.54
C GLY A 45 -3.08 -11.45 -8.82
N LYS A 46 -2.35 -10.51 -9.44
CA LYS A 46 -0.89 -10.61 -9.59
C LYS A 46 -0.17 -10.08 -8.36
N SER A 47 0.78 -10.87 -7.86
CA SER A 47 1.54 -10.51 -6.66
C SER A 47 2.90 -9.93 -6.99
N ARG A 48 3.28 -8.87 -6.28
CA ARG A 48 4.63 -8.31 -6.27
C ARG A 48 5.28 -8.58 -4.91
N GLN A 49 6.52 -9.03 -4.92
CA GLN A 49 7.31 -9.17 -3.70
C GLN A 49 8.12 -7.91 -3.41
N TRP A 50 8.18 -7.53 -2.14
CA TRP A 50 9.04 -6.49 -1.60
C TRP A 50 9.77 -7.01 -0.37
N SER A 51 11.00 -6.56 -0.14
CA SER A 51 11.71 -6.84 1.11
C SER A 51 12.47 -5.61 1.59
N ASN A 52 12.77 -5.58 2.88
CA ASN A 52 13.53 -4.49 3.49
C ASN A 52 15.06 -4.62 3.36
N LYS A 53 15.55 -5.57 2.55
CA LYS A 53 16.98 -5.83 2.40
C LYS A 53 17.72 -4.56 1.95
N GLY A 54 18.75 -4.18 2.71
CA GLY A 54 19.57 -3.00 2.41
C GLY A 54 18.96 -1.66 2.85
N LEU A 55 17.80 -1.65 3.53
CA LEU A 55 17.14 -0.43 4.01
C LEU A 55 17.51 -0.06 5.46
N GLY A 56 18.49 -0.75 6.05
CA GLY A 56 19.11 -0.39 7.32
C GLY A 56 18.45 -0.95 8.57
N ASN A 57 17.46 -1.84 8.44
CA ASN A 57 16.94 -2.63 9.56
C ASN A 57 17.57 -4.01 9.57
N ALA A 58 17.88 -4.53 10.76
CA ALA A 58 18.48 -5.85 10.92
C ALA A 58 17.46 -7.00 10.82
N GLN A 59 16.18 -6.72 11.13
CA GLN A 59 15.13 -7.74 11.08
C GLN A 59 14.63 -7.90 9.67
N ALA A 60 14.79 -9.07 9.06
CA ALA A 60 14.27 -9.33 7.74
C ALA A 60 12.73 -9.28 7.72
N LEU A 61 12.18 -8.66 6.68
CA LEU A 61 10.76 -8.64 6.39
C LEU A 61 10.57 -8.84 4.89
N LEU A 62 9.75 -9.84 4.55
CA LEU A 62 9.25 -10.07 3.20
C LEU A 62 7.78 -9.67 3.16
N VAL A 63 7.36 -8.96 2.12
CA VAL A 63 5.97 -8.56 1.92
C VAL A 63 5.53 -8.97 0.53
N THR A 64 4.41 -9.68 0.45
CA THR A 64 3.72 -9.97 -0.80
C THR A 64 2.55 -9.01 -0.95
N LEU A 65 2.52 -8.26 -2.05
CA LEU A 65 1.53 -7.23 -2.36
C LEU A 65 0.67 -7.72 -3.53
N THR A 66 -0.64 -7.85 -3.33
CA THR A 66 -1.57 -8.35 -4.35
C THR A 66 -2.74 -7.37 -4.48
N PRO A 67 -2.89 -6.67 -5.61
CA PRO A 67 -4.06 -5.85 -5.86
C PRO A 67 -5.25 -6.73 -6.28
N SER A 68 -6.45 -6.27 -5.99
CA SER A 68 -7.70 -6.95 -6.32
C SER A 68 -8.86 -5.96 -6.34
N ALA A 69 -10.05 -6.46 -6.73
CA ALA A 69 -11.31 -5.73 -6.64
C ALA A 69 -11.28 -4.35 -7.33
N THR A 70 -10.64 -4.27 -8.51
CA THR A 70 -10.64 -3.03 -9.30
C THR A 70 -12.06 -2.64 -9.68
N GLY A 71 -12.47 -1.47 -9.24
CA GLY A 71 -13.79 -0.92 -9.51
C GLY A 71 -13.74 0.59 -9.67
N THR A 72 -14.74 1.14 -10.35
CA THR A 72 -14.94 2.59 -10.38
C THR A 72 -16.03 2.94 -9.39
N LYS A 73 -15.82 3.95 -8.54
CA LYS A 73 -16.88 4.38 -7.63
C LYS A 73 -18.02 5.01 -8.46
N PRO A 74 -19.28 4.53 -8.31
CA PRO A 74 -20.40 5.00 -9.12
C PRO A 74 -20.54 6.53 -9.08
N GLY A 75 -20.67 7.16 -10.26
CA GLY A 75 -20.78 8.61 -10.37
C GLY A 75 -19.47 9.40 -10.17
N SER A 76 -18.31 8.73 -10.17
CA SER A 76 -16.99 9.37 -10.05
C SER A 76 -16.00 8.84 -11.09
N PHE A 77 -14.93 9.60 -11.33
CA PHE A 77 -13.77 9.15 -12.13
C PHE A 77 -12.67 8.54 -11.23
N THR A 78 -13.07 7.98 -10.10
CA THR A 78 -12.15 7.43 -9.11
C THR A 78 -12.12 5.91 -9.24
N THR A 79 -10.94 5.37 -9.57
CA THR A 79 -10.71 3.92 -9.64
C THR A 79 -10.21 3.45 -8.29
N CYS A 80 -10.95 2.58 -7.63
CA CYS A 80 -10.58 1.98 -6.36
C CYS A 80 -10.11 0.53 -6.56
N ARG A 81 -9.08 0.14 -5.83
CA ARG A 81 -8.55 -1.21 -5.78
C ARG A 81 -8.26 -1.59 -4.33
N ASP A 82 -8.44 -2.86 -4.00
CA ASP A 82 -8.01 -3.42 -2.73
C ASP A 82 -6.58 -3.93 -2.87
N LEU A 83 -5.74 -3.71 -1.87
CA LEU A 83 -4.37 -4.20 -1.81
C LEU A 83 -4.23 -5.09 -0.59
N THR A 84 -4.06 -6.38 -0.83
CA THR A 84 -3.71 -7.35 0.21
C THR A 84 -2.19 -7.40 0.36
N MET A 85 -1.73 -7.31 1.60
CA MET A 85 -0.34 -7.33 2.01
C MET A 85 -0.13 -8.50 2.97
N VAL A 86 0.67 -9.47 2.55
CA VAL A 86 1.10 -10.57 3.43
C VAL A 86 2.51 -10.25 3.91
N LEU A 87 2.64 -9.85 5.16
CA LEU A 87 3.89 -9.55 5.84
C LEU A 87 4.43 -10.81 6.52
N ASP A 88 5.60 -11.25 6.12
CA ASP A 88 6.33 -12.40 6.69
C ASP A 88 7.60 -11.89 7.37
N GLY A 89 7.55 -11.81 8.70
CA GLY A 89 8.63 -11.27 9.52
C GLY A 89 8.93 -12.16 10.73
N LYS A 90 9.82 -11.69 11.61
CA LYS A 90 10.23 -12.45 12.80
C LYS A 90 9.06 -12.79 13.74
N GLY A 91 8.05 -11.92 13.82
CA GLY A 91 6.84 -12.15 14.62
C GLY A 91 5.84 -13.15 14.02
N GLY A 92 6.15 -13.72 12.85
CA GLY A 92 5.25 -14.57 12.09
C GLY A 92 4.67 -13.86 10.86
N LYS A 93 3.55 -14.40 10.38
CA LYS A 93 2.82 -13.88 9.23
C LYS A 93 1.65 -13.03 9.68
N GLN A 94 1.47 -11.88 9.04
CA GLN A 94 0.30 -11.02 9.20
C GLN A 94 -0.22 -10.63 7.84
N GLU A 95 -1.53 -10.73 7.65
CA GLU A 95 -2.20 -10.25 6.44
C GLU A 95 -2.94 -8.94 6.75
N LEU A 96 -2.83 -7.96 5.87
CA LEU A 96 -3.54 -6.68 5.94
C LEU A 96 -4.14 -6.39 4.57
N THR A 97 -5.39 -5.97 4.51
CA THR A 97 -6.02 -5.50 3.27
C THR A 97 -6.39 -4.03 3.39
N ARG A 98 -6.08 -3.24 2.36
CA ARG A 98 -6.33 -1.79 2.32
C ARG A 98 -6.96 -1.40 1.01
N ARG A 99 -8.02 -0.58 1.05
CA ARG A 99 -8.61 0.00 -0.14
C ARG A 99 -7.87 1.28 -0.52
N ALA A 100 -7.52 1.40 -1.78
CA ALA A 100 -6.88 2.56 -2.35
C ALA A 100 -7.67 3.07 -3.55
N CYS A 101 -7.99 4.36 -3.53
CA CYS A 101 -8.77 5.02 -4.56
C CYS A 101 -7.90 6.05 -5.29
N GLU A 102 -7.65 5.82 -6.57
CA GLU A 102 -6.97 6.75 -7.46
C GLU A 102 -7.98 7.73 -8.06
N ASN A 103 -7.75 9.03 -7.87
CA ASN A 103 -8.54 10.08 -8.51
C ASN A 103 -8.11 10.31 -9.96
N ARG A 104 -8.90 11.08 -10.72
CA ARG A 104 -8.65 11.39 -12.14
C ARG A 104 -7.30 12.06 -12.46
N TYR A 105 -6.57 12.52 -11.44
CA TYR A 105 -5.25 13.16 -11.57
C TYR A 105 -4.10 12.21 -11.20
N GLY A 106 -4.39 10.92 -10.97
CA GLY A 106 -3.41 9.90 -10.63
C GLY A 106 -2.90 9.98 -9.18
N SER A 107 -3.58 10.75 -8.32
CA SER A 107 -3.30 10.77 -6.87
C SER A 107 -4.06 9.63 -6.21
N LEU A 108 -3.34 8.83 -5.42
CA LEU A 108 -3.88 7.70 -4.67
C LEU A 108 -4.17 8.11 -3.24
N ASP A 109 -5.44 8.02 -2.86
CA ASP A 109 -5.88 8.06 -1.48
C ASP A 109 -5.98 6.62 -0.97
N ILE A 110 -5.08 6.23 -0.07
CA ILE A 110 -5.10 4.91 0.56
C ILE A 110 -5.82 5.05 1.90
N GLU A 111 -6.99 4.44 2.00
CA GLU A 111 -7.81 4.51 3.20
C GLU A 111 -7.23 3.58 4.29
N PRO A 112 -7.17 4.04 5.56
CA PRO A 112 -6.89 3.15 6.68
C PRO A 112 -8.08 2.19 6.87
N ASP A 113 -7.77 0.89 6.94
CA ASP A 113 -8.69 -0.24 7.13
C ASP A 113 -10.10 -0.11 6.51
N PHE A 114 -10.30 -0.77 5.36
CA PHE A 114 -11.66 -1.12 4.95
C PHE A 114 -12.09 -2.33 5.78
N GLU A 115 -12.60 -2.10 6.99
CA GLU A 115 -13.44 -3.09 7.65
C GLU A 115 -14.63 -3.31 6.72
N GLY A 116 -14.58 -4.43 6.00
CA GLY A 116 -15.68 -4.88 5.16
C GLY A 116 -16.89 -5.09 6.04
N HIS A 117 -17.73 -4.07 6.18
CA HIS A 117 -19.10 -4.25 6.64
C HIS A 117 -19.84 -5.06 5.59
N ARG A 118 -19.84 -6.38 5.76
CA ARG A 118 -20.94 -7.25 5.38
C ARG A 118 -21.25 -8.18 6.54
#